data_AF-A0A3D3K172-F1
#
_entry.id   AF-A0A3D3K172-F1
#
_cell.length_a   1.000
_cell.length_b   1.000
_cell.length_c   1.000
_cell.angle_alpha   90.00
_cell.angle_beta   90.00
_cell.angle_gamma   90.00
#
_symmetry.space_group_name_H-M   'P 1'
#
loop_
_entity.id
_entity.type
_entity.pdbx_description
1 polymer ?
#
loop_
_entity_poly.entity_id
_entity_poly.type
_entity_poly.pdbx_seq_one_letter_code
_entity_poly.pdbx_strand_id
1 'polypeptide(L)'
;MRKILIADDEHKIVMTLEYAFRKAAYEVFIARDGSEVLEILKTEIPDVILLDIMMPNVDGYTTLSEIKKNENYKNIKVIFLSAKTGESDIKKGLELGADAYVTKPYSIKKLTEKVEELLS
;
A
#
# COMPACT_ATOMS: atom_id res chain seq x y z
N MET A 1 -4.27 -18.28 0.70
CA MET A 1 -5.04 -17.07 0.34
C MET A 1 -4.10 -15.90 0.54
N ARG A 2 -3.93 -15.02 -0.45
CA ARG A 2 -3.02 -13.86 -0.30
C ARG A 2 -3.69 -12.77 0.50
N LYS A 3 -2.90 -12.05 1.29
CA LYS A 3 -3.32 -10.96 2.17
C LYS A 3 -2.85 -9.63 1.61
N ILE A 4 -3.77 -8.66 1.53
CA ILE A 4 -3.47 -7.29 1.10
C ILE A 4 -3.97 -6.30 2.13
N LEU A 5 -3.16 -5.31 2.46
CA LEU A 5 -3.56 -4.16 3.26
C LEU A 5 -3.68 -2.93 2.36
N ILE A 6 -4.83 -2.26 2.41
CA ILE A 6 -5.11 -1.04 1.66
C ILE A 6 -5.15 0.11 2.65
N ALA A 7 -4.22 1.05 2.52
CA ALA A 7 -4.08 2.21 3.38
C ALA A 7 -4.33 3.48 2.58
N ASP A 8 -5.52 4.07 2.75
CA ASP A 8 -5.95 5.30 2.08
C ASP A 8 -7.14 5.89 2.87
N ASP A 9 -7.10 7.19 3.14
CA ASP A 9 -8.13 7.91 3.90
C ASP A 9 -9.37 8.21 3.04
N GLU A 10 -9.26 8.16 1.71
CA GLU A 10 -10.37 8.36 0.78
C GLU A 10 -11.27 7.12 0.74
N HIS A 11 -12.43 7.19 1.42
CA HIS A 11 -13.39 6.08 1.52
C HIS A 11 -13.74 5.43 0.16
N LYS A 12 -13.94 6.23 -0.89
CA LYS A 12 -14.30 5.75 -2.24
C LYS A 12 -13.18 4.91 -2.87
N ILE A 13 -11.93 5.29 -2.66
CA ILE A 13 -10.77 4.56 -3.17
C ILE A 13 -10.70 3.19 -2.51
N VAL A 14 -10.78 3.17 -1.17
CA VAL A 14 -10.73 1.91 -0.43
C VAL A 14 -11.88 0.98 -0.78
N MET A 15 -13.12 1.47 -0.88
CA MET A 15 -14.24 0.63 -1.31
C MET A 15 -14.01 0.00 -2.69
N THR A 16 -13.49 0.78 -3.63
CA THR A 16 -13.24 0.32 -5.00
C THR A 16 -12.15 -0.74 -5.03
N LEU A 17 -11.05 -0.52 -4.31
CA LEU A 17 -9.93 -1.45 -4.22
C LEU A 17 -10.31 -2.72 -3.44
N GLU A 18 -11.00 -2.58 -2.31
CA GLU A 18 -11.50 -3.71 -1.52
C GLU A 18 -12.36 -4.63 -2.37
N TYR A 19 -13.33 -4.08 -3.11
CA TYR A 19 -14.18 -4.87 -4.01
C TYR A 19 -13.34 -5.61 -5.07
N ALA A 20 -12.39 -4.93 -5.69
CA ALA A 20 -11.53 -5.51 -6.73
C ALA A 20 -10.67 -6.66 -6.19
N PHE A 21 -10.02 -6.48 -5.05
CA PHE A 21 -9.11 -7.49 -4.47
C PHE A 21 -9.86 -8.65 -3.81
N ARG A 22 -11.00 -8.42 -3.16
CA ARG A 22 -11.88 -9.51 -2.70
C ARG A 22 -12.35 -10.36 -3.88
N LYS A 23 -12.71 -9.75 -5.01
CA LYS A 23 -13.08 -10.48 -6.24
C LYS A 23 -11.90 -11.30 -6.80
N ALA A 24 -10.66 -10.84 -6.57
CA ALA A 24 -9.44 -11.57 -6.89
C ALA A 24 -9.02 -12.58 -5.80
N ALA A 25 -9.92 -12.92 -4.85
CA ALA A 25 -9.70 -13.88 -3.77
C ALA A 25 -8.56 -13.53 -2.79
N TYR A 26 -8.32 -12.22 -2.58
CA TYR A 26 -7.49 -11.74 -1.48
C TYR A 26 -8.29 -11.60 -0.19
N GLU A 27 -7.62 -11.84 0.92
CA GLU A 27 -8.03 -11.33 2.23
C GLU A 27 -7.60 -9.87 2.34
N VAL A 28 -8.57 -8.98 2.54
CA VAL A 28 -8.35 -7.53 2.49
C VAL A 28 -8.44 -6.92 3.88
N PHE A 29 -7.38 -6.23 4.27
CA PHE A 29 -7.32 -5.36 5.44
C PHE A 29 -7.36 -3.89 5.00
N ILE A 30 -7.91 -3.03 5.85
CA ILE A 30 -8.10 -1.62 5.55
C ILE A 30 -7.48 -0.79 6.67
N ALA A 31 -6.74 0.24 6.30
CA ALA A 31 -6.27 1.30 7.18
C ALA A 31 -6.63 2.69 6.59
N ARG A 32 -6.87 3.67 7.46
CA ARG A 32 -7.17 5.07 7.12
C ARG A 32 -6.00 6.01 7.36
N ASP A 33 -4.98 5.55 8.08
CA ASP A 33 -3.72 6.25 8.24
C ASP A 33 -2.57 5.28 8.53
N GLY A 34 -1.35 5.83 8.63
CA GLY A 34 -0.16 5.05 8.94
C GLY A 34 -0.15 4.41 10.33
N SER A 35 -0.86 4.97 11.31
CA SER A 35 -0.94 4.38 12.65
C SER A 35 -1.75 3.09 12.62
N GLU A 36 -2.88 3.09 11.90
CA GLU A 36 -3.70 1.90 11.69
C GLU A 36 -2.94 0.82 10.91
N VAL A 37 -2.13 1.20 9.91
CA VAL A 37 -1.24 0.25 9.23
C VAL A 37 -0.33 -0.45 10.23
N LEU A 38 0.38 0.32 11.06
CA LEU A 38 1.33 -0.24 12.01
C LEU A 38 0.64 -1.07 13.10
N GLU A 39 -0.59 -0.75 13.49
CA GLU A 39 -1.38 -1.55 14.42
C GLU A 39 -1.77 -2.90 13.80
N ILE A 40 -2.29 -2.91 12.57
CA ILE A 40 -2.67 -4.14 11.87
C ILE A 40 -1.46 -5.06 11.71
N LEU A 41 -0.28 -4.51 11.40
CA LEU A 41 0.95 -5.29 11.23
C LEU A 41 1.40 -6.05 12.49
N LYS A 42 0.89 -5.70 13.68
CA LYS A 42 1.18 -6.43 14.92
C LYS A 42 0.51 -7.81 14.95
N THR A 43 -0.61 -7.98 14.27
CA THR A 43 -1.38 -9.23 14.27
C THR A 43 -1.45 -9.89 12.91
N GLU A 44 -1.32 -9.11 11.83
CA GLU A 44 -1.50 -9.57 10.46
C GLU A 44 -0.31 -9.15 9.59
N ILE A 45 0.34 -10.10 8.94
CA ILE A 45 1.44 -9.83 8.02
C ILE A 45 0.90 -10.02 6.59
N PRO A 46 0.56 -8.93 5.87
CA PRO A 46 0.09 -9.01 4.48
C PRO A 46 1.25 -9.33 3.53
N ASP A 47 0.92 -9.89 2.37
CA ASP A 47 1.90 -10.10 1.29
C ASP A 47 2.24 -8.76 0.60
N VAL A 48 1.25 -7.86 0.51
CA VAL A 48 1.39 -6.55 -0.14
C VAL A 48 0.58 -5.46 0.57
N ILE A 49 1.12 -4.25 0.57
CA ILE A 49 0.45 -3.03 1.05
C ILE A 49 0.30 -2.06 -0.11
N LEU A 50 -0.92 -1.59 -0.35
CA LEU A 50 -1.20 -0.40 -1.14
C LEU A 50 -1.25 0.79 -0.19
N LEU A 51 -0.32 1.72 -0.34
CA LEU A 51 -0.10 2.79 0.63
C LEU A 51 -0.26 4.15 -0.04
N ASP A 52 -1.27 4.92 0.35
CA ASP A 52 -1.32 6.34 0.01
C ASP A 52 -0.28 7.12 0.84
N ILE A 53 0.23 8.20 0.27
CA ILE A 53 1.24 9.04 0.94
C ILE A 53 0.57 10.12 1.78
N MET A 54 -0.54 10.68 1.32
CA MET A 54 -1.20 11.85 1.90
C MET A 54 -2.34 11.42 2.82
N MET A 55 -1.99 10.70 3.87
CA MET A 55 -2.92 10.30 4.93
C MET A 55 -2.82 11.24 6.15
N PRO A 56 -3.88 11.38 6.96
CA PRO A 56 -3.81 12.11 8.23
C PRO A 56 -2.92 11.39 9.24
N ASN A 57 -2.55 12.09 10.33
CA ASN A 57 -1.73 11.58 11.43
C ASN A 57 -0.33 11.12 11.01
N VAL A 58 -0.20 9.92 10.44
CA VAL A 58 1.06 9.33 9.99
C VAL A 58 0.99 9.11 8.48
N ASP A 59 1.85 9.83 7.76
CA ASP A 59 1.92 9.79 6.30
C ASP A 59 2.56 8.49 5.77
N GLY A 60 2.39 8.21 4.48
CA GLY A 60 2.88 6.98 3.87
C GLY A 60 4.40 6.85 3.80
N TYR A 61 5.16 7.95 3.71
CA TYR A 61 6.63 7.89 3.75
C TYR A 61 7.13 7.47 5.13
N THR A 62 6.54 8.04 6.17
CA THR A 62 6.84 7.70 7.57
C THR A 62 6.44 6.24 7.83
N THR A 63 5.26 5.83 7.38
CA THR A 63 4.76 4.45 7.49
C THR A 63 5.71 3.44 6.84
N LEU A 64 6.14 3.68 5.59
CA LEU A 64 7.10 2.81 4.90
C LEU A 64 8.42 2.73 5.65
N SER A 65 8.91 3.85 6.18
CA SER A 65 10.17 3.89 6.93
C SER A 65 10.10 3.01 8.18
N GLU A 66 8.98 3.02 8.91
CA GLU A 66 8.77 2.14 10.07
C GLU A 66 8.64 0.67 9.66
N ILE A 67 7.97 0.38 8.54
CA ILE A 67 7.88 -0.98 8.00
C ILE A 67 9.27 -1.54 7.70
N LYS A 68 10.12 -0.77 7.00
CA LYS A 68 11.45 -1.23 6.58
C LYS A 68 12.47 -1.35 7.73
N LYS A 69 12.21 -0.74 8.89
CA LYS A 69 13.03 -0.93 10.11
C LYS A 69 12.79 -2.28 10.79
N ASN A 70 11.70 -2.97 10.48
CA ASN A 70 11.33 -4.20 11.15
C ASN A 70 11.59 -5.42 10.26
N GLU A 71 12.53 -6.28 10.67
CA GLU A 71 12.92 -7.49 9.96
C GLU A 71 11.76 -8.48 9.74
N ASN A 72 10.73 -8.46 10.58
CA ASN A 72 9.54 -9.31 10.40
C ASN A 72 8.72 -8.89 9.16
N TYR A 73 8.88 -7.67 8.68
CA TYR A 73 8.11 -7.10 7.58
C TYR A 73 8.91 -7.02 6.27
N LYS A 74 10.14 -7.54 6.23
CA LYS A 74 11.05 -7.39 5.07
C LYS A 74 10.52 -7.99 3.77
N ASN A 75 9.63 -8.98 3.87
CA ASN A 75 9.04 -9.67 2.72
C ASN A 75 7.77 -8.97 2.20
N ILE A 76 7.22 -8.02 2.96
CA ILE A 76 6.01 -7.30 2.56
C ILE A 76 6.35 -6.40 1.38
N LYS A 77 5.60 -6.55 0.29
CA LYS A 77 5.68 -5.66 -0.87
C LYS A 77 4.93 -4.37 -0.58
N VAL A 78 5.54 -3.22 -0.83
CA VAL A 78 4.86 -1.92 -0.65
C VAL A 78 4.78 -1.18 -1.97
N ILE A 79 3.55 -0.86 -2.38
CA ILE A 79 3.26 -0.05 -3.56
C ILE A 79 2.70 1.27 -3.07
N PHE A 80 3.40 2.37 -3.37
CA PHE A 80 2.79 3.69 -3.20
C PHE A 80 1.69 3.90 -4.23
N LEU A 81 0.53 4.37 -3.77
CA LEU A 81 -0.61 4.72 -4.60
C LEU A 81 -1.04 6.16 -4.29
N SER A 82 -0.47 7.15 -4.97
CA SER A 82 -0.57 8.55 -4.53
C SER A 82 -0.90 9.54 -5.64
N ALA A 83 -1.54 10.66 -5.29
CA ALA A 83 -1.72 11.80 -6.20
C ALA A 83 -0.46 12.69 -6.31
N LYS A 84 0.62 12.40 -5.57
CA LYS A 84 1.91 13.09 -5.77
C LYS A 84 2.57 12.57 -7.05
N THR A 85 2.63 13.41 -8.08
CA THR A 85 3.17 13.04 -9.41
C THR A 85 4.55 13.63 -9.70
N GLY A 86 5.12 14.39 -8.76
CA GLY A 86 6.43 15.01 -8.93
C GLY A 86 7.54 13.96 -9.02
N GLU A 87 8.52 14.19 -9.90
CA GLU A 87 9.66 13.28 -10.04
C GLU A 87 10.43 13.11 -8.73
N SER A 88 10.56 14.18 -7.94
CA SER A 88 11.18 14.14 -6.62
C SER A 88 10.39 13.29 -5.61
N ASP A 89 9.06 13.30 -5.68
CA ASP A 89 8.20 12.48 -4.81
C ASP A 89 8.32 10.99 -5.14
N ILE A 90 8.27 10.67 -6.44
CA ILE A 90 8.42 9.30 -6.93
C ILE A 90 9.81 8.77 -6.54
N LYS A 91 10.86 9.56 -6.80
CA LYS A 91 12.24 9.21 -6.45
C LYS A 91 12.38 8.97 -4.95
N LYS A 92 11.86 9.87 -4.11
CA LYS A 92 11.87 9.71 -2.66
C LYS A 92 11.20 8.40 -2.22
N GLY A 93 10.04 8.08 -2.79
CA GLY A 93 9.32 6.84 -2.44
C GLY A 93 10.12 5.58 -2.77
N LEU A 94 10.76 5.54 -3.93
CA LEU A 94 11.59 4.41 -4.35
C LEU A 94 12.89 4.31 -3.55
N GLU A 95 13.55 5.43 -3.24
CA GLU A 95 14.76 5.47 -2.40
C GLU A 95 14.49 5.00 -0.96
N LEU A 96 13.28 5.23 -0.44
CA LEU A 96 12.83 4.69 0.85
C LEU A 96 12.55 3.19 0.83
N GLY A 97 12.63 2.54 -0.34
CA GLY A 97 12.49 1.10 -0.49
C GLY A 97 11.08 0.62 -0.84
N ALA A 98 10.22 1.47 -1.40
CA ALA A 98 8.97 1.00 -2.00
C ALA A 98 9.27 0.09 -3.20
N ASP A 99 8.52 -1.00 -3.34
CA ASP A 99 8.67 -1.94 -4.44
C ASP A 99 8.08 -1.39 -5.75
N ALA A 100 7.09 -0.50 -5.66
CA ALA A 100 6.56 0.24 -6.80
C ALA A 100 5.91 1.57 -6.40
N TYR A 101 5.71 2.43 -7.40
CA TYR A 101 4.98 3.69 -7.28
C TYR A 101 3.95 3.80 -8.40
N VAL A 102 2.69 4.04 -8.04
CA VAL A 102 1.56 4.21 -8.95
C VAL A 102 0.89 5.55 -8.65
N THR A 103 0.76 6.40 -9.67
CA THR A 103 0.11 7.70 -9.52
C THR A 103 -1.40 7.61 -9.72
N LYS A 104 -2.15 8.46 -9.00
CA LYS A 104 -3.58 8.72 -9.24
C LYS A 104 -3.73 9.72 -10.41
N PRO A 105 -4.68 9.54 -11.34
CA PRO A 105 -5.63 8.43 -11.46
C PRO A 105 -5.00 7.17 -12.08
N TYR A 106 -5.52 5.99 -11.71
CA TYR A 106 -5.02 4.69 -12.15
C TYR A 106 -6.14 3.79 -12.68
N SER A 107 -5.75 2.74 -13.41
CA SER A 107 -6.66 1.67 -13.80
C SER A 107 -6.61 0.55 -12.76
N ILE A 108 -7.78 0.14 -12.25
CA ILE A 108 -7.89 -1.00 -11.32
C ILE A 108 -7.23 -2.25 -11.90
N LYS A 109 -7.48 -2.53 -13.19
CA LYS A 109 -6.89 -3.69 -13.88
C LYS A 109 -5.36 -3.65 -13.86
N LYS A 110 -4.77 -2.51 -14.22
CA LYS A 110 -3.30 -2.36 -14.24
C LYS A 110 -2.71 -2.46 -12.83
N LEU A 111 -3.40 -1.92 -11.82
CA LEU A 111 -2.96 -2.03 -10.43
C LEU A 111 -3.00 -3.48 -9.94
N THR A 112 -4.06 -4.22 -10.23
CA THR A 112 -4.15 -5.65 -9.88
C THR A 112 -3.08 -6.47 -10.59
N GLU A 113 -2.81 -6.21 -11.87
CA GLU A 113 -1.74 -6.89 -12.63
C GLU A 113 -0.36 -6.60 -12.02
N LYS A 114 -0.10 -5.35 -11.61
CA LYS A 114 1.15 -4.97 -10.95
C LYS A 114 1.33 -5.65 -9.59
N VAL A 115 0.26 -5.78 -8.80
CA VAL A 115 0.29 -6.53 -7.54
C VAL A 115 0.62 -8.00 -7.79
N GLU A 116 -0.01 -8.63 -8.77
CA GLU A 116 0.28 -10.02 -9.12
C GLU A 116 1.73 -10.24 -9.58
N GLU A 117 2.25 -9.32 -10.41
CA GLU A 117 3.65 -9.34 -10.87
C GLU A 117 4.65 -9.28 -9.72
N LEU A 118 4.38 -8.46 -8.69
CA LEU A 118 5.27 -8.30 -7.54
C LEU A 118 5.21 -9.47 -6.54
N LEU A 119 4.15 -10.27 -6.59
CA LEU A 119 3.91 -11.41 -5.70
C LEU A 119 4.19 -12.77 -6.36
N SER A 120 4.54 -12.77 -7.65
CA SER A 120 4.95 -13.96 -8.41
C SER A 120 6.42 -14.29 -8.18
#